data_AF-A0A7W9KGW8-F1
#
_entry.id   AF-A0A7W9KGW8-F1
#
_cell.length_a   1.000
_cell.length_b   1.000
_cell.length_c   1.000
_cell.angle_alpha   90.00
_cell.angle_beta   90.00
_cell.angle_gamma   90.00
#
_symmetry.space_group_name_H-M   'P 1'
#
loop_
_entity.id
_entity.type
_entity.pdbx_description
1 polymer ?
#
loop_
_entity_poly.entity_id
_entity_poly.type
_entity_poly.pdbx_seq_one_letter_code
_entity_poly.pdbx_strand_id
1 'polypeptide(L)'
;MSTEHEQQPAYQNYPAMPPAQPGPLVGVKPGVNGFAITSFVLGIVGFVGAVLGVIFGIVALADIRRTRQRGKGLAVSGIVLSGVWALAWVAFISFAFVYGFQQAASQQAASSGANVSYNFQPGQCFDRDNTSKAVTVRDCVQPHDAEVFAVEPLSGTSYPGVTAVQAVGRSKCTADSDRFLTPGLNYPDIDVHYLYPQQASWARGDRSVKCYYADVKGAKMTGHAKDSGSPYTEDQKRYLAAVAPYNQIVDEEADTDTWTAERDVVARSVPVVQKEIDVLKAGPWPADIQPVFDKLVAEKQLELAARQRAAAATDEDSFDDALDDADSHDGTDQARVIRVSLHLPPR
;
A
#
# COMPACT_ATOMS: atom_id res chain seq x y z
N MET A 1 44.03 -24.69 121.32
CA MET A 1 44.26 -24.16 122.68
C MET A 1 45.18 -22.96 122.56
N SER A 2 44.89 -21.76 123.04
CA SER A 2 43.69 -21.04 123.45
C SER A 2 44.19 -19.61 123.70
N THR A 3 43.42 -18.61 123.21
CA THR A 3 43.12 -17.30 123.85
C THR A 3 44.31 -16.35 124.11
N GLU A 4 44.21 -15.02 124.17
CA GLU A 4 43.11 -14.10 124.47
C GLU A 4 43.55 -12.64 124.14
N HIS A 5 42.56 -11.78 123.79
CA HIS A 5 42.29 -10.37 124.19
C HIS A 5 43.44 -9.41 124.56
N GLU A 6 43.43 -8.08 124.40
CA GLU A 6 42.60 -6.97 123.87
C GLU A 6 43.54 -5.72 124.05
N GLN A 7 43.45 -4.53 123.47
CA GLN A 7 42.43 -3.48 123.59
C GLN A 7 43.02 -2.17 123.00
N GLN A 8 42.15 -1.25 122.56
CA GLN A 8 42.39 0.01 121.84
C GLN A 8 42.55 1.22 122.79
N PRO A 9 43.09 2.39 122.36
CA PRO A 9 42.24 3.57 122.05
C PRO A 9 42.79 4.52 120.92
N ALA A 10 41.95 5.14 120.06
CA ALA A 10 41.44 6.55 120.04
C ALA A 10 42.50 7.68 119.91
N TYR A 11 42.38 8.80 119.19
CA TYR A 11 41.51 9.42 118.15
C TYR A 11 42.18 10.77 117.73
N GLN A 12 41.68 11.42 116.66
CA GLN A 12 41.78 12.87 116.27
C GLN A 12 42.88 13.31 115.28
N ASN A 13 42.73 14.35 114.46
CA ASN A 13 41.65 14.90 113.60
C ASN A 13 42.33 16.01 112.71
N TYR A 14 41.83 16.25 111.50
CA TYR A 14 42.45 16.95 110.36
C TYR A 14 42.19 18.48 110.28
N PRO A 15 42.93 19.24 109.44
CA PRO A 15 42.31 20.26 108.56
C PRO A 15 42.92 20.25 107.14
N ALA A 16 42.19 19.95 106.06
CA ALA A 16 41.15 20.68 105.29
C ALA A 16 41.74 21.28 103.99
N MET A 17 41.36 20.68 102.86
CA MET A 17 41.76 20.97 101.47
C MET A 17 41.01 22.18 100.86
N PRO A 18 41.63 22.92 99.93
CA PRO A 18 40.92 23.80 99.00
C PRO A 18 40.30 23.02 97.81
N PRO A 19 39.19 23.50 97.24
CA PRO A 19 38.33 22.74 96.33
C PRO A 19 38.83 22.71 94.88
N ALA A 20 38.79 21.54 94.24
CA ALA A 20 39.01 21.38 92.80
C ALA A 20 37.73 21.71 92.01
N GLN A 21 37.86 22.57 90.99
CA GLN A 21 36.75 22.98 90.13
C GLN A 21 36.32 21.88 89.14
N PRO A 22 35.01 21.78 88.82
CA PRO A 22 34.51 20.85 87.82
C PRO A 22 34.88 21.31 86.39
N GLY A 23 35.53 20.43 85.62
CA GLY A 23 35.82 20.67 84.20
C GLY A 23 34.56 20.67 83.32
N PRO A 24 34.60 21.25 82.11
CA PRO A 24 33.42 21.43 81.27
C PRO A 24 32.89 20.10 80.73
N LEU A 25 31.57 19.89 80.84
CA LEU A 25 30.86 18.83 80.11
C LEU A 25 30.90 19.15 78.62
N VAL A 26 31.65 18.36 77.86
CA VAL A 26 31.63 18.42 76.39
C VAL A 26 30.24 18.01 75.91
N GLY A 27 29.42 18.99 75.54
CA GLY A 27 28.16 18.75 74.85
C GLY A 27 28.44 18.15 73.47
N VAL A 28 28.20 16.85 73.29
CA VAL A 28 28.20 16.23 71.97
C VAL A 28 27.08 16.87 71.15
N LYS A 29 27.43 17.68 70.14
CA LYS A 29 26.45 18.16 69.14
C LYS A 29 25.84 16.92 68.47
N PRO A 30 24.49 16.78 68.40
CA PRO A 30 23.89 15.66 67.69
C PRO A 30 24.32 15.69 66.23
N GLY A 31 24.96 14.61 65.76
CA GLY A 31 25.35 14.46 64.36
C GLY A 31 24.12 14.38 63.45
N VAL A 32 24.26 14.89 62.23
CA VAL A 32 23.26 14.68 61.16
C VAL A 32 23.19 13.19 60.83
N ASN A 33 21.99 12.64 60.74
CA ASN A 33 21.80 11.22 60.47
C ASN A 33 22.31 10.89 59.05
N GLY A 34 23.35 10.07 58.95
CA GLY A 34 23.98 9.67 57.69
C GLY A 34 23.00 9.07 56.69
N PHE A 35 21.94 8.40 57.17
CA PHE A 35 20.86 7.85 56.34
C PHE A 35 20.02 8.91 55.62
N ALA A 36 19.86 10.11 56.20
CA ALA A 36 19.16 11.22 55.55
C ALA A 36 19.97 11.78 54.37
N ILE A 37 21.30 11.82 54.50
CA ILE A 37 22.21 12.26 53.42
C ILE A 37 22.29 11.18 52.34
N THR A 38 22.37 9.90 52.70
CA THR A 38 22.36 8.80 51.72
C THR A 38 21.04 8.71 50.96
N SER A 39 19.90 8.89 51.63
CA SER A 39 18.58 8.98 50.98
C SER A 39 18.50 10.12 49.96
N PHE A 40 19.07 11.29 50.27
CA PHE A 40 19.09 12.44 49.37
C PHE A 40 20.00 12.20 48.14
N VAL A 41 21.21 11.65 48.36
CA VAL A 41 22.17 11.37 47.28
C VAL A 41 21.69 10.23 46.37
N LEU A 42 21.15 9.15 46.93
CA LEU A 42 20.57 8.04 46.17
C LEU A 42 19.28 8.44 45.44
N GLY A 43 18.54 9.42 45.96
CA GLY A 43 17.39 10.01 45.27
C GLY A 43 17.77 10.85 44.04
N ILE A 44 18.98 11.40 43.99
CA ILE A 44 19.50 12.19 42.86
C ILE A 44 20.08 11.28 41.75
N VAL A 45 20.63 10.11 42.09
CA VAL A 45 21.23 9.18 41.13
C VAL A 45 20.22 8.10 40.75
N GLY A 46 19.42 8.42 39.74
CA GLY A 46 18.28 7.65 39.27
C GLY A 46 18.57 6.22 38.81
N PHE A 47 17.49 5.43 38.81
CA PHE A 47 17.30 4.04 38.38
C PHE A 47 17.41 2.95 39.48
N VAL A 48 18.51 2.85 40.24
CA VAL A 48 18.62 1.82 41.31
C VAL A 48 18.24 2.37 42.69
N GLY A 49 18.37 3.69 42.89
CA GLY A 49 18.09 4.37 44.15
C GLY A 49 16.61 4.61 44.46
N ALA A 50 15.69 4.44 43.51
CA ALA A 50 14.27 4.73 43.74
C ALA A 50 13.61 3.72 44.69
N VAL A 51 13.84 2.42 44.49
CA VAL A 51 13.28 1.37 45.35
C VAL A 51 13.97 1.37 46.71
N LEU A 52 15.30 1.43 46.75
CA LEU A 52 16.06 1.48 48.00
C LEU A 52 15.86 2.80 48.75
N GLY A 53 15.71 3.93 48.05
CA GLY A 53 15.48 5.25 48.64
C GLY A 53 14.12 5.38 49.32
N VAL A 54 13.08 4.74 48.78
CA VAL A 54 11.77 4.63 49.45
C VAL A 54 11.89 3.77 50.71
N ILE A 55 12.58 2.64 50.65
CA ILE A 55 12.79 1.75 51.81
C ILE A 55 13.60 2.46 52.91
N PHE A 56 14.74 3.07 52.57
CA PHE A 56 15.57 3.81 53.53
C PHE A 56 14.88 5.09 54.05
N GLY A 57 14.05 5.75 53.23
CA GLY A 57 13.23 6.88 53.67
C GLY A 57 12.20 6.49 54.74
N ILE A 58 11.53 5.34 54.56
CA ILE A 58 10.58 4.80 55.56
C ILE A 58 11.30 4.42 56.87
N VAL A 59 12.47 3.78 56.77
CA VAL A 59 13.28 3.40 57.94
C VAL A 59 13.81 4.64 58.67
N ALA A 60 14.30 5.66 57.94
CA ALA A 60 14.76 6.92 58.53
C ALA A 60 13.64 7.68 59.25
N LEU A 61 12.40 7.65 58.74
CA LEU A 61 11.24 8.26 59.41
C LEU A 61 10.84 7.55 60.70
N ALA A 62 10.97 6.22 60.76
CA ALA A 62 10.75 5.44 61.97
C ALA A 62 11.82 5.74 63.04
N ASP A 63 13.08 5.89 62.62
CA ASP A 63 14.21 6.16 63.52
C ASP A 63 14.20 7.61 64.05
N ILE A 64 13.84 8.59 63.21
CA ILE A 64 13.66 10.01 63.61
C ILE A 64 12.50 10.17 64.62
N ARG A 65 11.43 9.38 64.50
CA ARG A 65 10.33 9.36 65.50
C ARG A 65 10.80 8.85 66.85
N ARG A 66 11.75 7.90 66.87
CA ARG A 66 12.26 7.26 68.10
C ARG A 66 13.37 8.07 68.79
N THR A 67 14.18 8.79 68.03
CA THR A 67 15.39 9.49 68.52
C THR A 67 15.27 11.02 68.67
N ARG A 68 14.12 11.63 68.28
CA ARG A 68 13.84 13.08 68.40
C ARG A 68 14.86 14.00 67.68
N GLN A 69 15.57 13.53 66.65
CA GLN A 69 16.55 14.35 65.91
C GLN A 69 15.90 15.25 64.82
N ARG A 70 16.58 16.35 64.43
CA ARG A 70 16.13 17.27 63.36
C ARG A 70 16.50 16.70 61.98
N GLY A 71 15.56 16.69 61.02
CA GLY A 71 15.78 16.15 59.66
C GLY A 71 14.52 15.81 58.86
N LYS A 72 13.32 15.96 59.45
CA LYS A 72 12.03 15.60 58.82
C LYS A 72 11.79 16.25 57.46
N GLY A 73 12.21 17.51 57.26
CA GLY A 73 12.02 18.22 55.99
C GLY A 73 12.76 17.59 54.81
N LEU A 74 14.00 17.12 55.04
CA LEU A 74 14.84 16.49 54.02
C LEU A 74 14.33 15.10 53.61
N ALA A 75 13.83 14.32 54.57
CA ALA A 75 13.23 13.02 54.29
C ALA A 75 11.93 13.14 53.48
N VAL A 76 11.09 14.13 53.80
CA VAL A 76 9.85 14.41 53.05
C VAL A 76 10.16 14.88 51.62
N SER A 77 11.14 15.77 51.44
CA SER A 77 11.54 16.20 50.09
C SER A 77 12.09 15.04 49.26
N GLY A 78 12.86 14.14 49.87
CA GLY A 78 13.39 12.94 49.20
C GLY A 78 12.29 12.00 48.69
N ILE A 79 11.24 11.79 49.49
CA ILE A 79 10.07 10.96 49.11
C ILE A 79 9.26 11.62 48.00
N VAL A 80 9.04 12.95 48.07
CA VAL A 80 8.28 13.67 47.04
C VAL A 80 9.03 13.68 45.70
N LEU A 81 10.34 13.98 45.71
CA LEU A 81 11.17 13.98 44.51
C LEU A 81 11.23 12.59 43.85
N SER A 82 11.35 11.53 44.65
CA SER A 82 11.36 10.15 44.13
C SER A 82 9.97 9.71 43.62
N GLY A 83 8.89 10.14 44.26
CA GLY A 83 7.52 9.91 43.77
C GLY A 83 7.25 10.59 42.41
N VAL A 84 7.68 11.84 42.25
CA VAL A 84 7.55 12.57 40.98
C VAL A 84 8.34 11.90 39.86
N TRP A 85 9.57 11.46 40.14
CA TRP A 85 10.38 10.71 39.16
C TRP A 85 9.76 9.35 38.80
N ALA A 86 9.17 8.64 39.75
CA ALA A 86 8.49 7.38 39.48
C ALA A 86 7.30 7.57 38.52
N LEU A 87 6.49 8.61 38.74
CA LEU A 87 5.37 8.94 37.85
C LEU A 87 5.84 9.35 36.45
N ALA A 88 6.91 10.14 36.36
CA ALA A 88 7.50 10.53 35.07
C ALA A 88 7.99 9.31 34.28
N TRP A 89 8.62 8.32 34.94
CA TRP A 89 9.05 7.08 34.28
C TRP A 89 7.89 6.20 33.85
N VAL A 90 6.85 6.07 34.66
CA VAL A 90 5.64 5.32 34.27
C VAL A 90 4.99 5.96 33.04
N ALA A 91 4.90 7.30 33.00
CA ALA A 91 4.41 8.02 31.84
C ALA A 91 5.29 7.82 30.60
N PHE A 92 6.62 7.90 30.75
CA PHE A 92 7.57 7.69 29.66
C PHE A 92 7.52 6.27 29.10
N ILE A 93 7.48 5.24 29.95
CA ILE A 93 7.39 3.84 29.53
C ILE A 93 6.04 3.57 28.86
N SER A 94 4.95 4.08 29.44
CA SER A 94 3.61 3.94 28.84
C SER A 94 3.55 4.61 27.47
N PHE A 95 4.11 5.81 27.34
CA PHE A 95 4.23 6.51 26.08
C PHE A 95 5.09 5.73 25.08
N ALA A 96 6.29 5.29 25.46
CA ALA A 96 7.16 4.51 24.59
C ALA A 96 6.52 3.18 24.16
N PHE A 97 5.77 2.52 25.05
CA PHE A 97 5.05 1.29 24.75
C PHE A 97 3.90 1.53 23.77
N VAL A 98 3.08 2.57 24.00
CA VAL A 98 1.98 2.93 23.09
C VAL A 98 2.52 3.35 21.72
N TYR A 99 3.56 4.19 21.67
CA TYR A 99 4.19 4.61 20.42
C TYR A 99 4.86 3.45 19.69
N GLY A 100 5.58 2.58 20.41
CA GLY A 100 6.20 1.39 19.84
C GLY A 100 5.17 0.40 19.29
N PHE A 101 4.08 0.17 20.02
CA PHE A 101 2.98 -0.69 19.60
C PHE A 101 2.26 -0.13 18.36
N GLN A 102 1.99 1.18 18.32
CA GLN A 102 1.42 1.85 17.15
C GLN A 102 2.32 1.74 15.92
N GLN A 103 3.65 1.93 16.06
CA GLN A 103 4.58 1.74 14.95
C GLN A 103 4.64 0.29 14.47
N ALA A 104 4.66 -0.68 15.40
CA ALA A 104 4.65 -2.10 15.05
C ALA A 104 3.37 -2.52 14.30
N ALA A 105 2.19 -2.08 14.77
CA ALA A 105 0.92 -2.34 14.09
C ALA A 105 0.86 -1.70 12.69
N SER A 106 1.42 -0.51 12.53
CA SER A 106 1.50 0.18 11.24
C SER A 106 2.40 -0.55 10.23
N GLN A 107 3.54 -1.07 10.69
CA GLN A 107 4.44 -1.88 9.85
C GLN A 107 3.81 -3.23 9.45
N GLN A 108 3.04 -3.85 10.35
CA GLN A 108 2.31 -5.09 10.06
C GLN A 108 1.25 -4.88 8.97
N ALA A 109 0.46 -3.81 9.04
CA ALA A 109 -0.56 -3.50 8.04
C ALA A 109 0.04 -3.20 6.66
N ALA A 110 1.16 -2.46 6.62
CA ALA A 110 1.87 -2.15 5.38
C ALA A 110 2.47 -3.41 4.71
N SER A 111 2.98 -4.36 5.51
CA SER A 111 3.53 -5.63 5.00
C SER A 111 2.45 -6.61 4.56
N SER A 112 1.29 -6.65 5.23
CA SER A 112 0.13 -7.41 4.77
C SER A 112 -0.43 -6.88 3.45
N GLY A 113 -0.59 -5.56 3.30
CA GLY A 113 -1.03 -4.94 2.04
C GLY A 113 -0.04 -5.12 0.90
N ALA A 114 1.27 -5.14 1.19
CA ALA A 114 2.30 -5.44 0.20
C ALA A 114 2.27 -6.89 -0.27
N ASN A 115 2.00 -7.86 0.61
CA ASN A 115 1.94 -9.29 0.25
C ASN A 115 0.73 -9.65 -0.64
N VAL A 116 -0.41 -8.98 -0.47
CA VAL A 116 -1.60 -9.24 -1.30
C VAL A 116 -1.37 -8.83 -2.76
N SER A 117 -0.61 -7.75 -3.01
CA SER A 117 -0.28 -7.32 -4.37
C SER A 117 0.58 -8.31 -5.16
N TYR A 118 1.26 -9.28 -4.50
CA TYR A 118 2.20 -10.19 -5.14
C TYR A 118 1.64 -11.57 -5.44
N ASN A 119 0.60 -12.01 -4.73
CA ASN A 119 0.15 -13.41 -4.78
C ASN A 119 -1.26 -13.58 -5.35
N PHE A 120 -1.67 -12.69 -6.26
CA PHE A 120 -2.92 -12.85 -6.96
C PHE A 120 -2.94 -14.12 -7.81
N GLN A 121 -4.13 -14.72 -7.91
CA GLN A 121 -4.44 -15.82 -8.81
C GLN A 121 -5.60 -15.40 -9.72
N PRO A 122 -5.66 -15.90 -10.97
CA PRO A 122 -6.85 -15.74 -11.81
C PRO A 122 -8.13 -16.18 -11.09
N GLY A 123 -9.20 -15.40 -11.25
CA GLY A 123 -10.49 -15.54 -10.58
C GLY A 123 -10.60 -14.87 -9.20
N GLN A 124 -9.56 -14.19 -8.72
CA GLN A 124 -9.63 -13.48 -7.44
C GLN A 124 -10.17 -12.06 -7.59
N CYS A 125 -11.17 -11.74 -6.79
CA CYS A 125 -11.75 -10.40 -6.72
C CYS A 125 -11.08 -9.58 -5.62
N PHE A 126 -11.03 -8.25 -5.80
CA PHE A 126 -10.40 -7.35 -4.85
C PHE A 126 -10.97 -5.93 -4.89
N ASP A 127 -10.82 -5.23 -3.77
CA ASP A 127 -10.98 -3.79 -3.69
C ASP A 127 -9.64 -3.08 -3.93
N ARG A 128 -9.68 -1.94 -4.59
CA ARG A 128 -8.57 -0.99 -4.69
C ARG A 128 -8.87 0.22 -3.83
N ASP A 129 -7.90 0.57 -2.99
CA ASP A 129 -7.94 1.85 -2.30
C ASP A 129 -7.47 2.95 -3.26
N ASN A 130 -8.36 3.89 -3.58
CA ASN A 130 -8.10 5.00 -4.50
C ASN A 130 -7.04 5.98 -3.94
N THR A 131 -6.82 5.96 -2.62
CA THR A 131 -5.89 6.85 -1.91
C THR A 131 -4.52 6.20 -1.66
N SER A 132 -4.39 4.90 -1.92
CA SER A 132 -3.14 4.16 -1.76
C SER A 132 -2.89 3.20 -2.94
N LYS A 133 -1.83 2.39 -2.85
CA LYS A 133 -1.61 1.27 -3.79
C LYS A 133 -2.01 -0.06 -3.17
N ALA A 134 -2.73 -0.03 -2.04
CA ALA A 134 -3.16 -1.23 -1.34
C ALA A 134 -4.34 -1.87 -2.08
N VAL A 135 -4.35 -3.20 -2.02
CA VAL A 135 -5.41 -4.05 -2.56
C VAL A 135 -5.88 -4.99 -1.46
N THR A 136 -7.18 -5.27 -1.44
CA THR A 136 -7.77 -6.20 -0.47
C THR A 136 -8.57 -7.25 -1.21
N VAL A 137 -8.15 -8.52 -1.12
CA VAL A 137 -8.91 -9.63 -1.71
C VAL A 137 -10.29 -9.73 -1.06
N ARG A 138 -11.30 -9.93 -1.90
CA ARG A 138 -12.71 -10.07 -1.54
C ARG A 138 -13.26 -11.36 -2.12
N ASP A 139 -14.31 -11.85 -1.48
CA ASP A 139 -15.18 -12.84 -2.11
C ASP A 139 -15.92 -12.16 -3.27
N CYS A 140 -15.89 -12.77 -4.45
CA CYS A 140 -16.50 -12.22 -5.66
C CYS A 140 -18.02 -12.03 -5.53
N VAL A 141 -18.69 -12.78 -4.65
CA VAL A 141 -20.14 -12.58 -4.41
C VAL A 141 -20.44 -11.28 -3.66
N GLN A 142 -19.42 -10.67 -3.04
CA GLN A 142 -19.54 -9.34 -2.43
C GLN A 142 -19.21 -8.26 -3.45
N PRO A 143 -19.77 -7.04 -3.29
CA PRO A 143 -19.36 -5.89 -4.09
C PRO A 143 -17.85 -5.67 -4.02
N HIS A 144 -17.18 -5.59 -5.18
CA HIS A 144 -15.73 -5.41 -5.29
C HIS A 144 -15.37 -4.51 -6.49
N ASP A 145 -14.12 -4.02 -6.55
CA ASP A 145 -13.69 -3.11 -7.61
C ASP A 145 -13.18 -3.83 -8.86
N ALA A 146 -12.57 -5.00 -8.69
CA ALA A 146 -11.87 -5.67 -9.78
C ALA A 146 -11.76 -7.18 -9.60
N GLU A 147 -11.57 -7.89 -10.71
CA GLU A 147 -11.28 -9.33 -10.75
C GLU A 147 -10.02 -9.61 -11.57
N VAL A 148 -9.04 -10.30 -10.99
CA VAL A 148 -7.85 -10.75 -11.71
C VAL A 148 -8.21 -11.89 -12.65
N PHE A 149 -7.83 -11.79 -13.93
CA PHE A 149 -8.07 -12.85 -14.92
C PHE A 149 -6.80 -13.50 -15.46
N ALA A 150 -5.64 -12.82 -15.36
CA ALA A 150 -4.36 -13.36 -15.77
C ALA A 150 -3.21 -12.83 -14.91
N VAL A 151 -2.14 -13.62 -14.80
CA VAL A 151 -0.91 -13.27 -14.10
C VAL A 151 0.27 -13.59 -15.02
N GLU A 152 0.79 -12.54 -15.66
CA GLU A 152 1.80 -12.62 -16.69
C GLU A 152 3.20 -12.56 -16.08
N PRO A 153 4.03 -13.60 -16.24
CA PRO A 153 5.39 -13.60 -15.71
C PRO A 153 6.29 -12.64 -16.50
N LEU A 154 7.14 -11.91 -15.78
CA LEU A 154 8.18 -11.05 -16.33
C LEU A 154 9.54 -11.76 -16.22
N SER A 155 10.27 -11.77 -17.33
CA SER A 155 11.61 -12.34 -17.39
C SER A 155 12.68 -11.32 -16.97
N GLY A 156 13.84 -11.83 -16.54
CA GLY A 156 15.00 -11.01 -16.20
C GLY A 156 15.32 -10.95 -14.71
N THR A 157 16.57 -10.67 -14.40
CA THR A 157 17.08 -10.56 -13.02
C THR A 157 17.04 -9.12 -12.51
N SER A 158 17.37 -8.14 -13.37
CA SER A 158 17.27 -6.70 -13.10
C SER A 158 15.92 -6.12 -13.50
N TYR A 159 15.51 -5.03 -12.85
CA TYR A 159 14.26 -4.34 -13.17
C TYR A 159 14.35 -3.71 -14.57
N PRO A 160 13.49 -4.09 -15.54
CA PRO A 160 13.62 -3.66 -16.93
C PRO A 160 13.15 -2.21 -17.17
N GLY A 161 12.59 -1.55 -16.15
CA GLY A 161 12.04 -0.20 -16.24
C GLY A 161 10.54 -0.19 -16.49
N VAL A 162 9.88 0.91 -16.09
CA VAL A 162 8.41 1.03 -16.12
C VAL A 162 7.85 0.85 -17.53
N THR A 163 8.46 1.49 -18.53
CA THR A 163 8.00 1.43 -19.93
C THR A 163 7.94 0.00 -20.46
N ALA A 164 8.98 -0.80 -20.20
CA ALA A 164 9.03 -2.18 -20.64
C ALA A 164 7.94 -3.04 -19.98
N VAL A 165 7.74 -2.88 -18.67
CA VAL A 165 6.72 -3.64 -17.96
C VAL A 165 5.29 -3.24 -18.37
N GLN A 166 5.05 -1.94 -18.58
CA GLN A 166 3.76 -1.47 -19.07
C GLN A 166 3.47 -1.94 -20.49
N ALA A 167 4.48 -2.02 -21.37
CA ALA A 167 4.32 -2.57 -22.70
C ALA A 167 3.87 -4.04 -22.66
N VAL A 168 4.45 -4.84 -21.77
CA VAL A 168 4.00 -6.23 -21.53
C VAL A 168 2.54 -6.24 -21.06
N GLY A 169 2.18 -5.43 -20.07
CA GLY A 169 0.81 -5.39 -19.56
C GLY A 169 -0.23 -5.00 -20.61
N ARG A 170 0.03 -3.94 -21.38
CA ARG A 170 -0.87 -3.49 -22.45
C ARG A 170 -1.06 -4.55 -23.55
N SER A 171 -0.01 -5.29 -23.90
CA SER A 171 -0.10 -6.31 -24.95
C SER A 171 -0.74 -7.59 -24.42
N LYS A 172 -0.21 -8.15 -23.33
CA LYS A 172 -0.62 -9.47 -22.82
C LYS A 172 -2.00 -9.44 -22.19
N CYS A 173 -2.32 -8.44 -21.38
CA CYS A 173 -3.61 -8.40 -20.69
C CYS A 173 -4.78 -8.27 -21.67
N THR A 174 -4.63 -7.49 -22.74
CA THR A 174 -5.62 -7.40 -23.81
C THR A 174 -5.80 -8.75 -24.50
N ALA A 175 -4.70 -9.44 -24.84
CA ALA A 175 -4.75 -10.73 -25.51
C ALA A 175 -5.36 -11.86 -24.64
N ASP A 176 -5.11 -11.86 -23.33
CA ASP A 176 -5.63 -12.89 -22.42
C ASP A 176 -7.04 -12.62 -21.92
N SER A 177 -7.53 -11.38 -22.05
CA SER A 177 -8.89 -11.00 -21.67
C SER A 177 -9.92 -11.91 -22.37
N ASP A 178 -9.82 -12.00 -23.70
CA ASP A 178 -10.77 -12.78 -24.53
C ASP A 178 -10.79 -14.27 -24.19
N ARG A 179 -9.70 -14.81 -23.62
CA ARG A 179 -9.60 -16.22 -23.23
C ARG A 179 -10.34 -16.54 -21.94
N PHE A 180 -10.48 -15.55 -21.05
CA PHE A 180 -11.12 -15.72 -19.75
C PHE A 180 -12.64 -15.46 -19.81
N LEU A 181 -13.08 -14.55 -20.67
CA LEU A 181 -14.50 -14.25 -20.88
C LEU A 181 -15.21 -15.38 -21.64
N THR A 182 -16.53 -15.45 -21.47
CA THR A 182 -17.34 -16.44 -22.19
C THR A 182 -17.44 -16.05 -23.66
N PRO A 183 -16.99 -16.92 -24.60
CA PRO A 183 -17.02 -16.59 -26.02
C PRO A 183 -18.44 -16.29 -26.53
N GLY A 184 -18.57 -15.27 -27.36
CA GLY A 184 -19.85 -14.90 -27.98
C GLY A 184 -20.80 -14.08 -27.09
N LEU A 185 -20.36 -13.66 -25.91
CA LEU A 185 -21.07 -12.68 -25.09
C LEU A 185 -20.44 -11.28 -25.22
N ASN A 186 -21.26 -10.29 -24.90
CA ASN A 186 -20.95 -8.87 -24.86
C ASN A 186 -20.76 -8.42 -23.42
N TYR A 187 -19.68 -7.67 -23.16
CA TYR A 187 -19.27 -7.17 -21.85
C TYR A 187 -19.08 -5.65 -21.89
N PRO A 188 -20.16 -4.87 -22.08
CA PRO A 188 -20.05 -3.43 -22.34
C PRO A 188 -19.54 -2.61 -21.15
N ASP A 189 -19.72 -3.14 -19.93
CA ASP A 189 -19.36 -2.42 -18.70
C ASP A 189 -17.99 -2.86 -18.15
N ILE A 190 -17.24 -3.72 -18.84
CA ILE A 190 -15.95 -4.24 -18.37
C ILE A 190 -14.78 -3.60 -19.14
N ASP A 191 -13.78 -3.12 -18.41
CA ASP A 191 -12.50 -2.64 -18.95
C ASP A 191 -11.33 -3.52 -18.48
N VAL A 192 -10.27 -3.58 -19.29
CA VAL A 192 -9.04 -4.31 -18.99
C VAL A 192 -8.00 -3.37 -18.41
N HIS A 193 -7.49 -3.73 -17.25
CA HIS A 193 -6.43 -3.01 -16.58
C HIS A 193 -5.34 -3.95 -16.09
N TYR A 194 -4.23 -3.37 -15.64
CA TYR A 194 -3.12 -4.15 -15.13
C TYR A 194 -2.38 -3.49 -13.97
N LEU A 195 -1.97 -4.33 -13.01
CA LEU A 195 -1.01 -3.99 -11.97
C LEU A 195 0.36 -4.50 -12.41
N TYR A 196 1.40 -3.72 -12.13
CA TYR A 196 2.76 -4.07 -12.54
C TYR A 196 3.76 -3.76 -11.43
N PRO A 197 4.89 -4.50 -11.35
CA PRO A 197 5.92 -4.25 -10.37
C PRO A 197 6.55 -2.88 -10.56
N GLN A 198 6.85 -2.22 -9.45
CA GLN A 198 7.76 -1.10 -9.38
C GLN A 198 9.15 -1.59 -8.98
N GLN A 199 10.19 -0.77 -9.13
CA GLN A 199 11.56 -1.15 -8.76
C GLN A 199 11.66 -1.68 -7.31
N ALA A 200 10.95 -1.05 -6.37
CA ALA A 200 10.94 -1.48 -4.97
C ALA A 200 10.27 -2.85 -4.76
N SER A 201 9.18 -3.16 -5.48
CA SER A 201 8.56 -4.48 -5.40
C SER A 201 9.36 -5.54 -6.14
N TRP A 202 10.00 -5.15 -7.24
CA TRP A 202 10.93 -5.99 -7.96
C TRP A 202 12.09 -6.42 -7.06
N ALA A 203 12.66 -5.52 -6.26
CA ALA A 203 13.70 -5.89 -5.29
C ALA A 203 13.24 -6.93 -4.24
N ARG A 204 11.92 -7.04 -4.01
CA ARG A 204 11.30 -8.01 -3.08
C ARG A 204 10.78 -9.28 -3.77
N GLY A 205 11.03 -9.45 -5.07
CA GLY A 205 10.68 -10.66 -5.82
C GLY A 205 9.41 -10.56 -6.67
N ASP A 206 8.77 -9.40 -6.75
CA ASP A 206 7.63 -9.23 -7.66
C ASP A 206 8.09 -9.26 -9.13
N ARG A 207 7.66 -10.29 -9.85
CA ARG A 207 8.05 -10.57 -11.24
C ARG A 207 6.84 -10.83 -12.13
N SER A 208 5.69 -10.20 -11.85
CA SER A 208 4.51 -10.44 -12.68
C SER A 208 3.63 -9.22 -12.88
N VAL A 209 3.04 -9.12 -14.06
CA VAL A 209 1.90 -8.22 -14.35
C VAL A 209 0.61 -8.96 -14.00
N LYS A 210 -0.32 -8.30 -13.31
CA LYS A 210 -1.62 -8.88 -12.95
C LYS A 210 -2.67 -8.16 -13.76
N CYS A 211 -3.29 -8.89 -14.68
CA CYS A 211 -4.35 -8.38 -15.53
C CYS A 211 -5.68 -8.55 -14.81
N TYR A 212 -6.50 -7.50 -14.80
CA TYR A 212 -7.78 -7.53 -14.12
C TYR A 212 -8.85 -6.77 -14.87
N TYR A 213 -10.10 -7.21 -14.68
CA TYR A 213 -11.29 -6.51 -15.09
C TYR A 213 -11.69 -5.49 -14.04
N ALA A 214 -12.20 -4.35 -14.49
CA ALA A 214 -12.92 -3.41 -13.64
C ALA A 214 -14.13 -2.85 -14.41
N ASP A 215 -15.06 -2.24 -13.69
CA ASP A 215 -16.18 -1.54 -14.32
C ASP A 215 -15.69 -0.25 -15.01
N VAL A 216 -16.13 -0.03 -16.25
CA VAL A 216 -15.76 1.14 -17.08
C VAL A 216 -16.12 2.49 -16.44
N LYS A 217 -17.13 2.54 -15.56
CA LYS A 217 -17.56 3.73 -14.81
C LYS A 217 -17.07 3.70 -13.36
N GLY A 218 -16.30 2.70 -12.96
CA GLY A 218 -15.85 2.48 -11.59
C GLY A 218 -16.96 2.06 -10.63
N ALA A 219 -18.07 1.50 -11.14
CA ALA A 219 -19.07 0.89 -10.29
C ALA A 219 -18.55 -0.40 -9.64
N LYS A 220 -19.15 -0.79 -8.50
CA LYS A 220 -18.81 -2.07 -7.87
C LYS A 220 -19.37 -3.22 -8.70
N MET A 221 -18.53 -4.20 -8.99
CA MET A 221 -18.91 -5.47 -9.61
C MET A 221 -19.45 -6.43 -8.55
N THR A 222 -20.28 -7.39 -8.96
CA THR A 222 -20.78 -8.47 -8.10
C THR A 222 -20.83 -9.77 -8.92
N GLY A 223 -20.24 -10.84 -8.41
CA GLY A 223 -19.98 -12.07 -9.17
C GLY A 223 -18.70 -11.98 -10.02
N HIS A 224 -18.42 -13.01 -10.82
CA HIS A 224 -17.29 -13.01 -11.73
C HIS A 224 -17.64 -12.28 -13.04
N ALA A 225 -16.67 -11.58 -13.62
CA ALA A 225 -16.77 -10.85 -14.88
C ALA A 225 -17.24 -11.75 -16.03
N LYS A 226 -16.73 -13.00 -16.12
CA LYS A 226 -17.14 -13.94 -17.17
C LYS A 226 -18.65 -14.26 -17.16
N ASP A 227 -19.30 -14.11 -16.00
CA ASP A 227 -20.72 -14.41 -15.77
C ASP A 227 -21.63 -13.18 -15.98
N SER A 228 -21.06 -11.98 -16.17
CA SER A 228 -21.83 -10.74 -16.40
C SER A 228 -22.17 -10.47 -17.88
N GLY A 229 -21.73 -11.36 -18.77
CA GLY A 229 -21.88 -11.20 -20.21
C GLY A 229 -23.33 -11.32 -20.67
N SER A 230 -23.68 -10.54 -21.69
CA SER A 230 -25.01 -10.59 -22.35
C SER A 230 -24.88 -11.11 -23.78
N PRO A 231 -25.84 -11.87 -24.32
CA PRO A 231 -25.80 -12.26 -25.73
C PRO A 231 -25.80 -11.02 -26.64
N TYR A 232 -25.00 -11.04 -27.71
CA TYR A 232 -25.06 -9.98 -28.70
C TYR A 232 -26.44 -9.91 -29.36
N THR A 233 -26.94 -8.69 -29.54
CA THR A 233 -28.09 -8.37 -30.38
C THR A 233 -27.78 -8.61 -31.85
N GLU A 234 -28.81 -8.70 -32.69
CA GLU A 234 -28.63 -8.90 -34.13
C GLU A 234 -27.87 -7.74 -34.81
N ASP A 235 -28.13 -6.49 -34.40
CA ASP A 235 -27.40 -5.33 -34.92
C ASP A 235 -25.92 -5.35 -34.52
N GLN A 236 -25.62 -5.71 -33.27
CA GLN A 236 -24.25 -5.88 -32.81
C GLN A 236 -23.51 -6.97 -33.61
N LYS A 237 -24.13 -8.15 -33.79
CA LYS A 237 -23.54 -9.24 -34.60
C LYS A 237 -23.30 -8.79 -36.04
N ARG A 238 -24.28 -8.13 -36.66
CA ARG A 238 -24.18 -7.66 -38.04
C ARG A 238 -23.04 -6.66 -38.21
N TYR A 239 -22.92 -5.70 -37.29
CA TYR A 239 -21.82 -4.73 -37.32
C TYR A 239 -20.45 -5.40 -37.11
N LEU A 240 -20.31 -6.25 -36.09
CA LEU A 240 -19.05 -6.96 -35.83
C LEU A 240 -18.64 -7.85 -37.02
N ALA A 241 -19.60 -8.55 -37.64
CA ALA A 241 -19.34 -9.36 -38.82
C ALA A 241 -18.98 -8.53 -40.06
N ALA A 242 -19.47 -7.29 -40.17
CA ALA A 242 -19.14 -6.39 -41.27
C ALA A 242 -17.68 -5.92 -41.20
N VAL A 243 -17.22 -5.53 -40.02
CA VAL A 243 -15.89 -4.91 -39.84
C VAL A 243 -14.76 -5.93 -39.63
N ALA A 244 -15.04 -7.09 -39.00
CA ALA A 244 -14.03 -8.08 -38.63
C ALA A 244 -13.08 -8.53 -39.77
N PRO A 245 -13.52 -8.70 -41.02
CA PRO A 245 -12.62 -9.08 -42.11
C PRO A 245 -11.59 -8.00 -42.46
N TYR A 246 -12.00 -6.73 -42.53
CA TYR A 246 -11.08 -5.63 -42.80
C TYR A 246 -10.13 -5.39 -41.63
N ASN A 247 -10.66 -5.56 -40.42
CA ASN A 247 -9.91 -5.50 -39.16
C ASN A 247 -8.70 -6.44 -39.17
N GLN A 248 -8.89 -7.68 -39.62
CA GLN A 248 -7.82 -8.67 -39.76
C GLN A 248 -6.79 -8.27 -40.83
N ILE A 249 -7.22 -7.67 -41.95
CA ILE A 249 -6.31 -7.26 -43.01
C ILE A 249 -5.38 -6.14 -42.54
N VAL A 250 -5.89 -5.15 -41.82
CA VAL A 250 -5.06 -4.07 -41.25
C VAL A 250 -4.01 -4.64 -40.28
N ASP A 251 -4.37 -5.65 -39.47
CA ASP A 251 -3.42 -6.34 -38.60
C ASP A 251 -2.33 -7.07 -39.42
N GLU A 252 -2.68 -7.68 -40.56
CA GLU A 252 -1.73 -8.29 -41.50
C GLU A 252 -0.84 -7.25 -42.21
N GLU A 253 -1.36 -6.07 -42.57
CA GLU A 253 -0.61 -4.97 -43.20
C GLU A 253 0.53 -4.50 -42.28
N ALA A 254 0.25 -4.35 -40.98
CA ALA A 254 1.22 -3.91 -39.97
C ALA A 254 2.41 -4.87 -39.76
N ASP A 255 2.29 -6.13 -40.19
CA ASP A 255 3.32 -7.16 -40.08
C ASP A 255 4.23 -7.26 -41.33
N THR A 256 4.05 -6.38 -42.32
CA THR A 256 4.83 -6.42 -43.57
C THR A 256 6.15 -5.64 -43.48
N ASP A 257 7.19 -6.15 -44.16
CA ASP A 257 8.55 -5.58 -44.11
C ASP A 257 8.93 -4.76 -45.37
N THR A 258 8.14 -4.84 -46.44
CA THR A 258 8.44 -4.16 -47.72
C THR A 258 7.18 -3.60 -48.35
N TRP A 259 7.27 -2.42 -48.97
CA TRP A 259 6.13 -1.75 -49.63
C TRP A 259 5.42 -2.64 -50.66
N THR A 260 6.16 -3.51 -51.37
CA THR A 260 5.55 -4.44 -52.33
C THR A 260 4.71 -5.53 -51.68
N ALA A 261 5.13 -6.01 -50.51
CA ALA A 261 4.39 -7.00 -49.74
C ALA A 261 3.14 -6.36 -49.13
N GLU A 262 3.29 -5.15 -48.59
CA GLU A 262 2.17 -4.33 -48.09
C GLU A 262 1.15 -4.04 -49.19
N ARG A 263 1.61 -3.62 -50.38
CA ARG A 263 0.74 -3.42 -51.55
C ARG A 263 -0.05 -4.67 -51.91
N ASP A 264 0.55 -5.86 -51.83
CA ASP A 264 -0.15 -7.12 -52.08
C ASP A 264 -1.20 -7.42 -51.00
N VAL A 265 -1.03 -6.94 -49.77
CA VAL A 265 -2.06 -6.99 -48.71
C VAL A 265 -3.17 -5.97 -48.99
N VAL A 266 -2.83 -4.73 -49.31
CA VAL A 266 -3.76 -3.65 -49.67
C VAL A 266 -4.62 -4.04 -50.87
N ALA A 267 -4.05 -4.71 -51.88
CA ALA A 267 -4.82 -5.24 -53.00
C ALA A 267 -5.89 -6.27 -52.58
N ARG A 268 -5.63 -7.08 -51.54
CA ARG A 268 -6.63 -7.98 -50.95
C ARG A 268 -7.67 -7.24 -50.10
N SER A 269 -7.34 -6.07 -49.56
CA SER A 269 -8.26 -5.27 -48.75
C SER A 269 -9.37 -4.63 -49.57
N VAL A 270 -9.12 -4.26 -50.84
CA VAL A 270 -10.10 -3.61 -51.74
C VAL A 270 -11.47 -4.33 -51.79
N PRO A 271 -11.57 -5.63 -52.14
CA PRO A 271 -12.86 -6.32 -52.16
C PRO A 271 -13.47 -6.49 -50.75
N VAL A 272 -12.66 -6.46 -49.70
CA VAL A 272 -13.13 -6.58 -48.31
C VAL A 272 -13.77 -5.27 -47.84
N VAL A 273 -13.12 -4.13 -48.08
CA VAL A 273 -13.67 -2.80 -47.80
C VAL A 273 -14.96 -2.56 -48.59
N GLN A 274 -15.01 -2.98 -49.86
CA GLN A 274 -16.25 -2.91 -50.66
C GLN A 274 -17.39 -3.70 -50.01
N LYS A 275 -17.11 -4.93 -49.55
CA LYS A 275 -18.11 -5.76 -48.87
C LYS A 275 -18.56 -5.15 -47.54
N GLU A 276 -17.64 -4.57 -46.77
CA GLU A 276 -17.97 -3.84 -45.54
C GLU A 276 -18.92 -2.69 -45.84
N ILE A 277 -18.62 -1.85 -46.84
CA ILE A 277 -19.49 -0.75 -47.29
C ILE A 277 -20.88 -1.26 -47.65
N ASP A 278 -20.99 -2.35 -48.40
CA ASP A 278 -22.28 -2.90 -48.83
C ASP A 278 -23.14 -3.34 -47.64
N VAL A 279 -22.53 -3.98 -46.63
CA VAL A 279 -23.24 -4.38 -45.40
C VAL A 279 -23.64 -3.17 -44.56
N LEU A 280 -22.74 -2.18 -44.41
CA LEU A 280 -23.03 -0.95 -43.68
C LEU A 280 -24.14 -0.13 -44.36
N LYS A 281 -24.24 -0.14 -45.70
CA LYS A 281 -25.32 0.50 -46.46
C LYS A 281 -26.66 -0.22 -46.36
N ALA A 282 -26.66 -1.55 -46.29
CA ALA A 282 -27.88 -2.34 -46.45
C ALA A 282 -28.95 -2.05 -45.39
N GLY A 283 -28.54 -1.74 -44.14
CA GLY A 283 -29.44 -1.36 -43.06
C GLY A 283 -30.63 -2.33 -42.85
N PRO A 284 -31.69 -1.90 -42.14
CA PRO A 284 -31.73 -0.68 -41.34
C PRO A 284 -30.88 -0.82 -40.08
N TRP A 285 -30.19 0.25 -39.67
CA TRP A 285 -29.56 0.37 -38.34
C TRP A 285 -30.53 1.11 -37.39
N PRO A 286 -30.28 1.08 -36.06
CA PRO A 286 -31.08 1.87 -35.13
C PRO A 286 -31.16 3.34 -35.56
N ALA A 287 -32.37 3.90 -35.55
CA ALA A 287 -32.67 5.18 -36.19
C ALA A 287 -31.89 6.36 -35.58
N ASP A 288 -31.55 6.26 -34.31
CA ASP A 288 -30.75 7.23 -33.55
C ASP A 288 -29.28 7.29 -34.00
N ILE A 289 -28.74 6.19 -34.55
CA ILE A 289 -27.34 6.10 -34.99
C ILE A 289 -27.16 5.97 -36.51
N GLN A 290 -28.24 5.84 -37.27
CA GLN A 290 -28.21 5.79 -38.74
C GLN A 290 -27.35 6.92 -39.36
N PRO A 291 -27.42 8.20 -38.93
CA PRO A 291 -26.57 9.25 -39.50
C PRO A 291 -25.07 9.02 -39.30
N VAL A 292 -24.67 8.26 -38.27
CA VAL A 292 -23.26 7.89 -38.03
C VAL A 292 -22.82 6.79 -38.98
N PHE A 293 -23.69 5.81 -39.25
CA PHE A 293 -23.45 4.80 -40.29
C PHE A 293 -23.32 5.41 -41.67
N ASP A 294 -24.17 6.38 -42.01
CA ASP A 294 -24.11 7.07 -43.31
C ASP A 294 -22.77 7.82 -43.48
N LYS A 295 -22.28 8.44 -42.41
CA LYS A 295 -20.94 9.06 -42.40
C LYS A 295 -19.82 8.04 -42.53
N LEU A 296 -19.87 6.94 -41.77
CA LEU A 296 -18.88 5.86 -41.88
C LEU A 296 -18.82 5.32 -43.31
N VAL A 297 -19.96 5.09 -43.93
CA VAL A 297 -20.08 4.65 -45.32
C VAL A 297 -19.46 5.65 -46.31
N ALA A 298 -19.54 6.96 -46.04
CA ALA A 298 -18.92 7.98 -46.86
C ALA A 298 -17.39 7.98 -46.73
N GLU A 299 -16.86 7.89 -45.50
CA GLU A 299 -15.41 7.76 -45.26
C GLU A 299 -14.86 6.49 -45.92
N LYS A 300 -15.52 5.34 -45.69
CA LYS A 300 -15.11 4.06 -46.28
C LYS A 300 -15.09 4.06 -47.81
N GLN A 301 -15.94 4.86 -48.47
CA GLN A 301 -15.87 5.01 -49.93
C GLN A 301 -14.64 5.77 -50.40
N LEU A 302 -14.20 6.78 -49.64
CA LEU A 302 -12.97 7.52 -49.93
C LEU A 302 -11.75 6.63 -49.67
N GLU A 303 -11.73 5.91 -48.55
CA GLU A 303 -10.72 4.90 -48.22
C GLU A 303 -10.63 3.83 -49.30
N LEU A 304 -11.76 3.28 -49.78
CA LEU A 304 -11.77 2.30 -50.87
C LEU A 304 -11.10 2.84 -52.14
N ALA A 305 -11.38 4.09 -52.51
CA ALA A 305 -10.79 4.71 -53.69
C ALA A 305 -9.27 4.93 -53.52
N ALA A 306 -8.83 5.31 -52.33
CA ALA A 306 -7.42 5.45 -51.98
C ALA A 306 -6.69 4.10 -52.00
N ARG A 307 -7.27 3.05 -51.37
CA ARG A 307 -6.74 1.69 -51.38
C ARG A 307 -6.67 1.08 -52.79
N GLN A 308 -7.61 1.41 -53.68
CA GLN A 308 -7.52 1.03 -55.09
C GLN A 308 -6.32 1.68 -55.82
N ARG A 309 -5.99 2.95 -55.50
CA ARG A 309 -4.79 3.61 -56.02
C ARG A 309 -3.52 2.98 -55.46
N ALA A 310 -3.46 2.76 -54.15
CA ALA A 310 -2.33 2.11 -53.49
C ALA A 310 -2.07 0.72 -54.10
N ALA A 311 -3.11 -0.10 -54.25
CA ALA A 311 -3.01 -1.43 -54.88
C ALA A 311 -2.48 -1.38 -56.34
N ALA A 312 -2.69 -0.27 -57.06
CA ALA A 312 -2.24 -0.07 -58.43
C ALA A 312 -0.87 0.63 -58.53
N ALA A 313 -0.27 1.05 -57.41
CA ALA A 313 0.97 1.80 -57.38
C ALA A 313 2.16 0.99 -57.94
N THR A 314 2.99 1.68 -58.71
CA THR A 314 4.18 1.11 -59.38
C THR A 314 5.49 1.44 -58.68
N ASP A 315 5.45 2.31 -57.69
CA ASP A 315 6.56 2.84 -56.91
C ASP A 315 6.09 3.13 -55.48
N GLU A 316 7.04 3.20 -54.56
CA GLU A 316 6.83 3.36 -53.12
C GLU A 316 6.22 4.73 -52.78
N ASP A 317 6.72 5.82 -53.35
CA ASP A 317 6.19 7.17 -53.10
C ASP A 317 4.68 7.26 -53.43
N SER A 318 4.27 6.76 -54.60
CA SER A 318 2.84 6.77 -55.00
C SER A 318 1.99 5.80 -54.16
N PHE A 319 2.60 4.75 -53.61
CA PHE A 319 1.93 3.81 -52.73
C PHE A 319 1.66 4.44 -51.37
N ASP A 320 2.69 5.05 -50.77
CA ASP A 320 2.63 5.72 -49.48
C ASP A 320 1.66 6.91 -49.51
N ASP A 321 1.73 7.77 -50.53
CA ASP A 321 0.80 8.89 -50.72
C ASP A 321 -0.67 8.40 -50.76
N ALA A 322 -0.92 7.26 -51.40
CA ALA A 322 -2.26 6.70 -51.51
C ALA A 322 -2.72 6.00 -50.22
N LEU A 323 -1.80 5.45 -49.41
CA LEU A 323 -2.11 4.92 -48.09
C LEU A 323 -2.37 6.01 -47.06
N ASP A 324 -1.59 7.09 -47.07
CA ASP A 324 -1.84 8.27 -46.22
C ASP A 324 -3.25 8.84 -46.48
N ASP A 325 -3.67 8.91 -47.74
CA ASP A 325 -5.04 9.27 -48.11
C ASP A 325 -6.06 8.26 -47.56
N ALA A 326 -5.78 6.96 -47.62
CA ALA A 326 -6.68 5.92 -47.11
C ALA A 326 -6.86 6.02 -45.59
N ASP A 327 -5.76 6.19 -44.85
CA ASP A 327 -5.74 6.32 -43.39
C ASP A 327 -6.47 7.57 -42.91
N SER A 328 -6.43 8.66 -43.69
CA SER A 328 -7.21 9.85 -43.39
C SER A 328 -8.74 9.63 -43.43
N HIS A 329 -9.19 8.50 -44.01
CA HIS A 329 -10.58 8.10 -44.21
C HIS A 329 -10.92 6.74 -43.57
N ASP A 330 -10.13 6.28 -42.58
CA ASP A 330 -10.29 4.97 -41.93
C ASP A 330 -11.63 4.78 -41.19
N GLY A 331 -12.34 5.88 -40.91
CA GLY A 331 -13.64 5.90 -40.22
C GLY A 331 -13.56 5.64 -38.72
N THR A 332 -12.38 5.77 -38.10
CA THR A 332 -12.13 5.45 -36.68
C THR A 332 -13.05 6.21 -35.74
N ASP A 333 -13.32 7.49 -36.00
CA ASP A 333 -14.19 8.31 -35.16
C ASP A 333 -15.65 7.83 -35.20
N GLN A 334 -16.15 7.52 -36.40
CA GLN A 334 -17.51 7.00 -36.60
C GLN A 334 -17.63 5.60 -35.99
N ALA A 335 -16.63 4.73 -36.20
CA ALA A 335 -16.58 3.40 -35.60
C ALA A 335 -16.62 3.46 -34.07
N ARG A 336 -15.91 4.41 -33.45
CA ARG A 336 -15.95 4.65 -32.00
C ARG A 336 -17.37 5.00 -31.53
N VAL A 337 -18.03 5.94 -32.19
CA VAL A 337 -19.39 6.36 -31.83
C VAL A 337 -20.39 5.22 -32.02
N ILE A 338 -20.28 4.44 -33.11
CA ILE A 338 -21.13 3.28 -33.37
C ILE A 338 -20.94 2.23 -32.27
N ARG A 339 -19.69 1.89 -31.92
CA ARG A 339 -19.40 0.89 -30.89
C ARG A 339 -19.97 1.30 -29.53
N VAL A 340 -19.77 2.55 -29.11
CA VAL A 340 -20.36 3.07 -27.87
C VAL A 340 -21.89 2.97 -27.90
N SER A 341 -22.52 3.39 -28.99
CA SER A 341 -23.98 3.41 -29.09
C SER A 341 -24.60 2.01 -29.16
N LEU A 342 -23.91 1.09 -29.85
CA LEU A 342 -24.25 -0.33 -29.88
C LEU A 342 -23.80 -1.07 -28.61
N HIS A 343 -23.26 -0.40 -27.59
CA HIS A 343 -22.75 -1.04 -26.36
C HIS A 343 -21.78 -2.19 -26.69
N LEU A 344 -20.87 -1.96 -27.62
CA LEU A 344 -19.79 -2.89 -27.98
C LEU A 344 -18.51 -2.49 -27.26
N PRO A 345 -17.60 -3.44 -26.97
CA PRO A 345 -16.28 -3.13 -26.43
C PRO A 345 -15.55 -2.14 -27.35
N PRO A 346 -14.61 -1.31 -26.86
CA PRO A 346 -13.74 -0.54 -27.75
C PRO A 346 -12.92 -1.46 -28.67
N ARG A 347 -12.45 -0.93 -29.81
CA ARG A 347 -11.44 -1.57 -30.66
C ARG A 347 -10.26 -0.62 -30.79
#